data_AF-A0A849K719-F1
#
_entry.id   AF-A0A849K719-F1
#
_cell.length_a   1.000
_cell.length_b   1.000
_cell.length_c   1.000
_cell.angle_alpha   90.00
_cell.angle_beta   90.00
_cell.angle_gamma   90.00
#
_symmetry.space_group_name_H-M   'P 1'
#
loop_
_entity.id
_entity.type
_entity.pdbx_description
1 polymer ?
#
loop_
_entity_poly.entity_id
_entity_poly.type
_entity_poly.pdbx_seq_one_letter_code
_entity_poly.pdbx_strand_id
1 'polypeptide(L)'
;MAALKDASGNRQPASAPPVVNAVAGSATRFFIYLGTGQYFSVDDVPGTSTPNNFATQTQTIYGIVDDTSVSSPSLPDIRNTSGSCPANGGNGDFACQVATSTTGGGFRVSHNTVDLTSKRGFYLDIPISGGRVNTQVAVTAGGTLVVVVNKPTNETCNPGGSSFFFQLSAVTGGAIPKTIGGTEFYDSVFVVADALSSRPVIVTTAGRPRGLLRLSDKTTQSREIDETAISTFRRIYMRPLN
;
A
#
# COMPACT_ATOMS: atom_id res chain seq x y z
N MET A 1 -22.66 -5.79 -6.01
CA MET A 1 -21.22 -5.67 -6.36
C MET A 1 -20.50 -5.05 -5.18
N ALA A 2 -19.41 -5.64 -4.69
CA ALA A 2 -18.58 -5.02 -3.66
C ALA A 2 -18.03 -3.72 -4.24
N ALA A 3 -18.07 -2.65 -3.46
CA ALA A 3 -17.60 -1.34 -3.90
C ALA A 3 -16.56 -0.85 -2.90
N LEU A 4 -15.42 -0.40 -3.44
CA LEU A 4 -14.43 0.34 -2.65
C LEU A 4 -15.08 1.64 -2.22
N LYS A 5 -15.04 1.91 -0.91
CA LYS A 5 -15.72 3.04 -0.30
C LYS A 5 -14.84 3.68 0.75
N ASP A 6 -14.89 5.01 0.81
CA ASP A 6 -14.31 5.78 1.90
C ASP A 6 -15.07 5.54 3.22
N ALA A 7 -14.56 6.13 4.30
CA ALA A 7 -15.17 6.05 5.62
C ALA A 7 -16.60 6.61 5.71
N SER A 8 -16.99 7.47 4.76
CA SER A 8 -18.34 8.06 4.66
C SER A 8 -19.28 7.26 3.76
N GLY A 9 -18.81 6.13 3.18
CA GLY A 9 -19.58 5.27 2.32
C GLY A 9 -19.64 5.72 0.85
N ASN A 10 -18.90 6.75 0.47
CA ASN A 10 -18.82 7.20 -0.92
C ASN A 10 -17.91 6.26 -1.72
N ARG A 11 -18.27 5.99 -2.97
CA ARG A 11 -17.47 5.13 -3.85
C ARG A 11 -16.10 5.75 -4.12
N GLN A 12 -15.10 4.91 -4.24
CA GLN A 12 -13.74 5.29 -4.60
C GLN A 12 -13.37 4.62 -5.94
N PRO A 13 -12.86 5.37 -6.93
CA PRO A 13 -12.44 4.82 -8.21
C PRO A 13 -11.13 4.04 -8.05
N ALA A 14 -10.91 3.01 -8.86
CA ALA A 14 -9.62 2.33 -8.96
C ALA A 14 -9.12 2.43 -10.40
N SER A 15 -7.98 3.09 -10.60
CA SER A 15 -7.40 3.36 -11.92
C SER A 15 -6.18 2.51 -12.24
N ALA A 16 -5.40 2.14 -11.22
CA ALA A 16 -4.24 1.28 -11.37
C ALA A 16 -4.64 -0.20 -11.43
N PRO A 17 -3.94 -1.02 -12.22
CA PRO A 17 -4.17 -2.47 -12.22
C PRO A 17 -3.77 -3.06 -10.85
N PRO A 18 -4.49 -4.08 -10.35
CA PRO A 18 -4.12 -4.76 -9.12
C PRO A 18 -2.86 -5.62 -9.29
N VAL A 19 -2.29 -6.05 -8.16
CA VAL A 19 -1.27 -7.10 -8.09
C VAL A 19 -1.78 -8.24 -7.25
N VAL A 20 -1.55 -9.47 -7.69
CA VAL A 20 -2.03 -10.67 -7.02
C VAL A 20 -0.84 -11.47 -6.48
N ASN A 21 -0.94 -11.96 -5.24
CA ASN A 21 0.01 -12.91 -4.66
C ASN A 21 -0.72 -14.02 -3.91
N ALA A 22 -0.15 -15.22 -3.87
CA ALA A 22 -0.71 -16.31 -3.06
C ALA A 22 -0.59 -16.00 -1.57
N VAL A 23 -1.60 -16.38 -0.80
CA VAL A 23 -1.51 -16.40 0.66
C VAL A 23 -0.62 -17.58 1.06
N ALA A 24 0.43 -17.32 1.84
CA ALA A 24 1.36 -18.35 2.28
C ALA A 24 0.61 -19.52 2.96
N GLY A 25 0.92 -20.75 2.53
CA GLY A 25 0.28 -21.97 3.06
C GLY A 25 -1.13 -22.25 2.54
N SER A 26 -1.65 -21.47 1.57
CA SER A 26 -2.94 -21.73 0.93
C SER A 26 -2.78 -21.96 -0.58
N ALA A 27 -3.53 -22.93 -1.11
CA ALA A 27 -3.61 -23.18 -2.55
C ALA A 27 -4.79 -22.44 -3.22
N THR A 28 -5.72 -21.90 -2.44
CA THR A 28 -6.97 -21.30 -2.96
C THR A 28 -7.12 -19.83 -2.61
N ARG A 29 -6.31 -19.31 -1.68
CA ARG A 29 -6.40 -17.92 -1.24
C ARG A 29 -5.33 -17.05 -1.86
N PHE A 30 -5.74 -15.90 -2.37
CA PHE A 30 -4.87 -14.91 -2.99
C PHE A 30 -5.14 -13.54 -2.41
N PHE A 31 -4.07 -12.82 -2.10
CA PHE A 31 -4.15 -11.39 -1.89
C PHE A 31 -4.23 -10.67 -3.23
N ILE A 32 -5.13 -9.69 -3.31
CA ILE A 32 -5.28 -8.74 -4.40
C ILE A 32 -5.01 -7.36 -3.82
N TYR A 33 -3.87 -6.79 -4.18
CA TYR A 33 -3.44 -5.46 -3.75
C TYR A 33 -3.78 -4.41 -4.79
N LEU A 34 -4.35 -3.31 -4.32
CA LEU A 34 -4.67 -2.16 -5.14
C LEU A 34 -4.78 -0.92 -4.26
N GLY A 35 -4.75 0.25 -4.89
CA GLY A 35 -5.17 1.48 -4.24
C GLY A 35 -6.17 2.23 -5.08
N THR A 36 -6.89 3.15 -4.44
CA THR A 36 -7.91 3.96 -5.09
C THR A 36 -7.41 5.33 -5.50
N GLY A 37 -8.22 5.95 -6.34
CA GLY A 37 -8.04 7.28 -6.91
C GLY A 37 -7.92 7.23 -8.42
N GLN A 38 -8.14 8.38 -9.03
CA GLN A 38 -8.07 8.58 -10.48
C GLN A 38 -7.28 9.84 -10.81
N TYR A 39 -6.64 9.82 -11.97
CA TYR A 39 -5.90 10.96 -12.48
C TYR A 39 -5.86 10.92 -14.02
N PHE A 40 -7.03 11.11 -14.62
CA PHE A 40 -7.27 11.05 -16.06
C PHE A 40 -7.70 12.40 -16.66
N SER A 41 -8.13 13.34 -15.83
CA SER A 41 -8.48 14.70 -16.26
C SER A 41 -7.94 15.77 -15.31
N VAL A 42 -8.06 17.03 -15.73
CA VAL A 42 -7.73 18.20 -14.91
C VAL A 42 -8.63 18.31 -13.67
N ASP A 43 -9.87 17.82 -13.75
CA ASP A 43 -10.81 17.87 -12.61
C ASP A 43 -10.41 16.91 -11.49
N ASP A 44 -9.48 15.98 -11.75
CA ASP A 44 -8.90 15.12 -10.73
C ASP A 44 -7.85 15.85 -9.87
N VAL A 45 -7.36 17.01 -10.31
CA VAL A 45 -6.34 17.77 -9.59
C VAL A 45 -6.99 18.58 -8.46
N PRO A 46 -6.59 18.39 -7.19
CA PRO A 46 -7.05 19.25 -6.10
C PRO A 46 -6.68 20.70 -6.38
N GLY A 47 -7.60 21.64 -6.12
CA GLY A 47 -7.32 23.08 -6.22
C GLY A 47 -7.58 23.70 -7.58
N THR A 48 -8.05 22.94 -8.58
CA THR A 48 -8.54 23.54 -9.84
C THR A 48 -9.83 24.33 -9.63
N SER A 49 -10.29 25.04 -10.66
CA SER A 49 -11.55 25.80 -10.61
C SER A 49 -12.79 24.92 -10.48
N THR A 50 -12.71 23.65 -10.93
CA THR A 50 -13.83 22.70 -10.97
C THR A 50 -13.37 21.28 -10.60
N PRO A 51 -12.80 21.06 -9.41
CA PRO A 51 -12.33 19.73 -9.03
C PRO A 51 -13.53 18.82 -8.82
N ASN A 52 -13.45 17.58 -9.30
CA ASN A 52 -14.46 16.58 -9.02
C ASN A 52 -14.34 16.06 -7.58
N ASN A 53 -15.36 15.32 -7.12
CA ASN A 53 -15.42 14.83 -5.75
C ASN A 53 -14.24 13.90 -5.38
N PHE A 54 -13.67 13.19 -6.36
CA PHE A 54 -12.55 12.27 -6.13
C PHE A 54 -11.21 12.99 -5.94
N ALA A 55 -11.10 14.25 -6.37
CA ALA A 55 -9.90 15.05 -6.21
C ALA A 55 -9.56 15.31 -4.74
N THR A 56 -10.58 15.54 -3.90
CA THR A 56 -10.42 15.85 -2.47
C THR A 56 -10.82 14.70 -1.53
N GLN A 57 -11.53 13.70 -2.04
CA GLN A 57 -11.86 12.49 -1.29
C GLN A 57 -10.60 11.75 -0.85
N THR A 58 -10.54 11.37 0.43
CA THR A 58 -9.52 10.46 0.95
C THR A 58 -9.58 9.14 0.19
N GLN A 59 -8.44 8.74 -0.40
CA GLN A 59 -8.29 7.47 -1.10
C GLN A 59 -7.72 6.41 -0.16
N THR A 60 -7.79 5.13 -0.55
CA THR A 60 -7.47 3.98 0.30
C THR A 60 -6.57 2.99 -0.42
N ILE A 61 -5.65 2.36 0.31
CA ILE A 61 -4.89 1.19 -0.11
C ILE A 61 -5.59 -0.04 0.45
N TYR A 62 -5.78 -1.07 -0.37
CA TYR A 62 -6.43 -2.33 0.01
C TYR A 62 -5.52 -3.53 -0.25
N GLY A 63 -5.57 -4.49 0.66
CA GLY A 63 -5.19 -5.88 0.40
C GLY A 63 -6.42 -6.75 0.63
N ILE A 64 -7.01 -7.27 -0.46
CA ILE A 64 -8.22 -8.09 -0.42
C ILE A 64 -7.83 -9.55 -0.52
N VAL A 65 -8.38 -10.41 0.34
CA VAL A 65 -8.24 -11.86 0.18
C VAL A 65 -9.43 -12.41 -0.58
N ASP A 66 -9.14 -12.99 -1.73
CA ASP A 66 -10.07 -13.79 -2.50
C ASP A 66 -9.78 -15.28 -2.29
N ASP A 67 -10.83 -16.07 -2.08
CA ASP A 67 -10.74 -17.52 -1.86
C ASP A 67 -11.44 -18.24 -3.02
N THR A 68 -10.64 -18.75 -3.95
CA THR A 68 -11.13 -19.34 -5.19
C THR A 68 -11.84 -20.67 -4.97
N SER A 69 -11.81 -21.24 -3.75
CA SER A 69 -12.66 -22.38 -3.41
C SER A 69 -14.13 -22.01 -3.27
N VAL A 70 -14.44 -20.71 -3.17
CA VAL A 70 -15.81 -20.19 -3.04
C VAL A 70 -16.23 -19.57 -4.37
N SER A 71 -17.13 -20.23 -5.09
CA SER A 71 -17.56 -19.79 -6.42
C SER A 71 -18.38 -18.48 -6.42
N SER A 72 -19.02 -18.16 -5.29
CA SER A 72 -19.90 -17.00 -5.14
C SER A 72 -19.75 -16.39 -3.73
N PRO A 73 -18.60 -15.76 -3.43
CA PRO A 73 -18.37 -15.20 -2.11
C PRO A 73 -19.35 -14.05 -1.83
N SER A 74 -19.80 -13.94 -0.58
CA SER A 74 -20.56 -12.76 -0.14
C SER A 74 -19.70 -11.50 -0.29
N LEU A 75 -20.37 -10.38 -0.55
CA LEU A 75 -19.69 -9.09 -0.62
C LEU A 75 -19.31 -8.68 0.79
N PRO A 76 -18.03 -8.38 1.06
CA PRO A 76 -17.60 -8.06 2.41
C PRO A 76 -18.12 -6.70 2.83
N ASP A 77 -18.48 -6.58 4.10
CA ASP A 77 -18.57 -5.29 4.76
C ASP A 77 -17.18 -4.88 5.24
N ILE A 78 -16.46 -4.19 4.35
CA ILE A 78 -15.04 -3.82 4.53
C ILE A 78 -14.81 -3.12 5.87
N ARG A 79 -15.69 -2.18 6.24
CA ARG A 79 -15.46 -1.28 7.39
C ARG A 79 -16.38 -1.59 8.58
N ASN A 80 -17.52 -2.25 8.36
CA ASN A 80 -18.64 -2.41 9.31
C ASN A 80 -19.23 -1.06 9.76
N THR A 81 -18.47 -0.29 10.53
CA THR A 81 -18.88 1.05 10.97
C THR A 81 -18.26 2.13 10.08
N SER A 82 -19.08 3.08 9.62
CA SER A 82 -18.61 4.31 8.97
C SER A 82 -17.85 5.18 9.96
N GLY A 83 -16.66 5.65 9.63
CA GLY A 83 -15.86 6.52 10.49
C GLY A 83 -14.37 6.20 10.50
N SER A 84 -13.68 6.68 11.54
CA SER A 84 -12.24 6.49 11.73
C SER A 84 -11.88 5.03 12.04
N CYS A 85 -10.63 4.68 11.75
CA CYS A 85 -10.04 3.39 12.10
C CYS A 85 -10.27 3.00 13.57
N PRO A 86 -11.04 1.93 13.87
CA PRO A 86 -11.28 1.55 15.26
C PRO A 86 -10.04 0.91 15.91
N ALA A 87 -10.02 0.88 17.24
CA ALA A 87 -8.97 0.20 18.00
C ALA A 87 -8.82 -1.27 17.54
N ASN A 88 -7.58 -1.76 17.53
CA ASN A 88 -7.22 -3.12 17.11
C ASN A 88 -7.68 -3.51 15.69
N GLY A 89 -7.85 -2.53 14.79
CA GLY A 89 -8.24 -2.77 13.40
C GLY A 89 -9.74 -2.98 13.18
N GLY A 90 -10.56 -2.90 14.23
CA GLY A 90 -12.02 -2.90 14.15
C GLY A 90 -12.69 -4.25 13.85
N ASN A 91 -14.01 -4.21 13.72
CA ASN A 91 -14.92 -5.36 13.55
C ASN A 91 -15.46 -5.51 12.12
N GLY A 92 -14.95 -4.73 11.17
CA GLY A 92 -15.20 -4.94 9.74
C GLY A 92 -14.58 -6.24 9.23
N ASP A 93 -15.01 -6.68 8.05
CA ASP A 93 -14.40 -7.83 7.39
C ASP A 93 -12.93 -7.59 7.06
N PHE A 94 -12.49 -6.33 7.02
CA PHE A 94 -11.08 -5.97 6.80
C PHE A 94 -10.51 -5.35 8.06
N ALA A 95 -9.25 -5.66 8.35
CA ALA A 95 -8.53 -4.97 9.42
C ALA A 95 -8.14 -3.56 8.95
N CYS A 96 -8.52 -2.56 9.73
CA CYS A 96 -8.08 -1.21 9.48
C CYS A 96 -6.62 -1.00 9.90
N GLN A 97 -5.86 -0.25 9.11
CA GLN A 97 -4.57 0.31 9.49
C GLN A 97 -4.62 1.84 9.46
N VAL A 98 -3.84 2.47 10.34
CA VAL A 98 -3.75 3.93 10.46
C VAL A 98 -2.29 4.37 10.42
N ALA A 99 -2.01 5.47 9.73
CA ALA A 99 -0.69 6.09 9.71
C ALA A 99 -0.60 7.20 10.75
N THR A 100 0.45 7.19 11.56
CA THR A 100 0.76 8.25 12.53
C THR A 100 2.08 8.92 12.17
N SER A 101 2.16 10.24 12.37
CA SER A 101 3.39 10.98 12.11
C SER A 101 4.49 10.54 13.07
N THR A 102 5.71 10.53 12.57
CA THR A 102 6.93 10.22 13.33
C THR A 102 7.71 11.51 13.58
N THR A 103 8.54 11.52 14.62
CA THR A 103 9.37 12.68 14.98
C THR A 103 10.35 13.10 13.87
N GLY A 104 10.64 12.21 12.91
CA GLY A 104 11.49 12.47 11.75
C GLY A 104 10.79 12.97 10.49
N GLY A 105 9.49 13.29 10.55
CA GLY A 105 8.73 13.84 9.41
C GLY A 105 8.21 12.81 8.40
N GLY A 106 8.33 11.51 8.70
CA GLY A 106 7.64 10.43 7.97
C GLY A 106 6.38 9.96 8.69
N PHE A 107 5.75 8.89 8.18
CA PHE A 107 4.66 8.20 8.90
C PHE A 107 5.02 6.75 9.18
N ARG A 108 4.56 6.26 10.32
CA ARG A 108 4.55 4.83 10.64
C ARG A 108 3.11 4.35 10.64
N VAL A 109 2.85 3.26 9.93
CA VAL A 109 1.53 2.64 9.92
C VAL A 109 1.39 1.74 11.16
N SER A 110 0.18 1.59 11.69
CA SER A 110 -0.14 0.60 12.71
C SER A 110 0.20 -0.82 12.25
N HIS A 111 0.15 -1.77 13.17
CA HIS A 111 0.43 -3.18 12.91
C HIS A 111 -0.73 -4.05 13.40
N ASN A 112 -1.97 -3.60 13.17
CA ASN A 112 -3.14 -4.36 13.58
C ASN A 112 -3.12 -5.74 12.91
N THR A 113 -3.46 -6.78 13.67
CA THR A 113 -3.43 -8.15 13.18
C THR A 113 -4.47 -8.36 12.08
N VAL A 114 -4.07 -9.05 11.02
CA VAL A 114 -4.97 -9.55 9.97
C VAL A 114 -5.08 -11.07 10.13
N ASP A 115 -6.08 -11.51 10.89
CA ASP A 115 -6.38 -12.93 11.06
C ASP A 115 -7.31 -13.39 9.93
N LEU A 116 -6.77 -14.14 8.97
CA LEU A 116 -7.51 -14.62 7.79
C LEU A 116 -8.53 -15.75 8.08
N THR A 117 -8.74 -16.10 9.36
CA THR A 117 -9.89 -16.92 9.78
C THR A 117 -11.16 -16.08 9.93
N SER A 118 -11.03 -14.79 10.26
CA SER A 118 -12.14 -13.87 10.54
C SER A 118 -12.13 -12.62 9.68
N LYS A 119 -10.99 -12.28 9.07
CA LYS A 119 -10.80 -11.15 8.17
C LYS A 119 -10.59 -11.61 6.74
N ARG A 120 -10.93 -10.73 5.82
CA ARG A 120 -10.79 -10.86 4.37
C ARG A 120 -9.75 -9.90 3.80
N GLY A 121 -8.86 -9.40 4.64
CA GLY A 121 -7.80 -8.49 4.23
C GLY A 121 -7.65 -7.27 5.14
N PHE A 122 -7.14 -6.20 4.56
CA PHE A 122 -6.88 -4.94 5.25
C PHE A 122 -7.16 -3.73 4.37
N TYR A 123 -7.28 -2.57 5.01
CA TYR A 123 -7.28 -1.27 4.35
C TYR A 123 -6.46 -0.24 5.11
N LEU A 124 -5.91 0.74 4.38
CA LEU A 124 -5.23 1.91 4.91
C LEU A 124 -5.74 3.14 4.18
N ASP A 125 -6.45 4.02 4.87
CA ASP A 125 -6.78 5.34 4.33
C ASP A 125 -5.49 6.15 4.19
N ILE A 126 -5.29 6.73 3.00
CA ILE A 126 -4.05 7.42 2.65
C ILE A 126 -3.95 8.70 3.51
N PRO A 127 -2.90 8.87 4.34
CA PRO A 127 -2.75 10.03 5.23
C PRO A 127 -2.33 11.32 4.50
N ILE A 128 -2.35 11.30 3.17
CA ILE A 128 -1.93 12.41 2.32
C ILE A 128 -3.19 12.99 1.67
N SER A 129 -3.57 14.19 2.07
CA SER A 129 -4.71 14.89 1.47
C SER A 129 -4.51 15.09 -0.04
N GLY A 130 -5.51 14.69 -0.84
CA GLY A 130 -5.44 14.67 -2.31
C GLY A 130 -4.53 13.58 -2.89
N GLY A 131 -3.94 12.73 -2.05
CA GLY A 131 -3.12 11.59 -2.45
C GLY A 131 -3.94 10.48 -3.09
N ARG A 132 -3.39 9.83 -4.11
CA ARG A 132 -4.03 8.73 -4.86
C ARG A 132 -3.03 7.70 -5.33
N VAL A 133 -3.51 6.48 -5.53
CA VAL A 133 -2.75 5.40 -6.16
C VAL A 133 -3.22 5.27 -7.61
N ASN A 134 -2.54 5.97 -8.51
CA ASN A 134 -2.79 5.95 -9.96
C ASN A 134 -1.74 5.12 -10.73
N THR A 135 -0.84 4.44 -10.02
CA THR A 135 0.18 3.56 -10.60
C THR A 135 0.09 2.19 -9.96
N GLN A 136 0.47 1.15 -10.72
CA GLN A 136 0.44 -0.23 -10.22
C GLN A 136 1.34 -0.37 -9.00
N VAL A 137 0.86 -1.07 -7.96
CA VAL A 137 1.65 -1.43 -6.78
C VAL A 137 2.69 -2.51 -7.10
N ALA A 138 3.61 -2.81 -6.19
CA ALA A 138 4.52 -3.94 -6.35
C ALA A 138 4.71 -4.67 -5.02
N VAL A 139 5.07 -5.96 -5.05
CA VAL A 139 5.33 -6.75 -3.85
C VAL A 139 6.69 -7.40 -3.98
N THR A 140 7.54 -7.27 -2.96
CA THR A 140 8.85 -7.93 -2.93
C THR A 140 8.71 -9.41 -2.61
N ALA A 141 9.75 -10.19 -2.94
CA ALA A 141 9.79 -11.60 -2.55
C ALA A 141 9.81 -11.79 -1.02
N GLY A 142 10.31 -10.81 -0.26
CA GLY A 142 10.29 -10.82 1.21
C GLY A 142 8.96 -10.39 1.83
N GLY A 143 7.93 -10.11 1.02
CA GLY A 143 6.58 -9.82 1.53
C GLY A 143 6.33 -8.35 1.88
N THR A 144 7.08 -7.42 1.27
CA THR A 144 6.83 -5.99 1.41
C THR A 144 5.99 -5.49 0.23
N LEU A 145 4.81 -4.94 0.52
CA LEU A 145 3.96 -4.22 -0.42
C LEU A 145 4.48 -2.78 -0.57
N VAL A 146 4.87 -2.43 -1.79
CA VAL A 146 5.34 -1.11 -2.17
C VAL A 146 4.26 -0.39 -2.96
N VAL A 147 3.87 0.79 -2.47
CA VAL A 147 2.85 1.63 -3.10
C VAL A 147 3.42 3.03 -3.31
N VAL A 148 3.18 3.58 -4.49
CA VAL A 148 3.46 4.99 -4.77
C VAL A 148 2.14 5.74 -4.69
N VAL A 149 2.09 6.73 -3.81
CA VAL A 149 0.98 7.68 -3.72
C VAL A 149 1.42 8.97 -4.36
N ASN A 150 0.66 9.40 -5.37
CA ASN A 150 0.85 10.68 -6.04
C ASN A 150 -0.15 11.69 -5.48
N LYS A 151 0.30 12.92 -5.22
CA LYS A 151 -0.56 14.05 -4.86
C LYS A 151 -0.44 15.09 -5.98
N PRO A 152 -1.34 15.06 -6.98
CA PRO A 152 -1.35 16.06 -8.04
C PRO A 152 -1.55 17.47 -7.48
N THR A 153 -1.03 18.45 -8.20
CA THR A 153 -1.23 19.87 -7.90
C THR A 153 -1.31 20.69 -9.19
N ASN A 154 -2.01 21.81 -9.13
CA ASN A 154 -2.05 22.83 -10.17
C ASN A 154 -1.17 24.05 -9.84
N GLU A 155 -0.35 23.98 -8.78
CA GLU A 155 0.55 25.05 -8.40
C GLU A 155 1.56 25.35 -9.50
N THR A 156 1.80 26.65 -9.72
CA THR A 156 2.73 27.11 -10.76
C THR A 156 4.16 26.71 -10.38
N CYS A 157 4.96 26.32 -11.37
CA CYS A 157 6.34 25.85 -11.19
C CYS A 157 6.49 24.54 -10.40
N ASN A 158 5.41 23.79 -10.18
CA ASN A 158 5.49 22.43 -9.65
C ASN A 158 5.52 21.40 -10.81
N PRO A 159 6.37 20.37 -10.78
CA PRO A 159 6.38 19.23 -11.73
C PRO A 159 5.11 18.34 -11.73
N GLY A 160 3.94 18.90 -11.45
CA GLY A 160 2.64 18.23 -11.49
C GLY A 160 2.16 17.68 -10.14
N GLY A 161 2.98 17.67 -9.10
CA GLY A 161 2.61 17.25 -7.75
C GLY A 161 3.79 16.77 -6.91
N SER A 162 3.47 16.12 -5.79
CA SER A 162 4.45 15.41 -4.96
C SER A 162 4.17 13.92 -4.94
N SER A 163 5.18 13.10 -4.68
CA SER A 163 5.04 11.65 -4.56
C SER A 163 5.56 11.12 -3.24
N PHE A 164 4.93 10.04 -2.79
CA PHE A 164 5.17 9.41 -1.50
C PHE A 164 5.35 7.91 -1.70
N PHE A 165 6.36 7.35 -1.06
CA PHE A 165 6.68 5.95 -1.08
C PHE A 165 6.17 5.27 0.18
N PHE A 166 5.29 4.30 0.00
CA PHE A 166 4.76 3.46 1.07
C PHE A 166 5.43 2.10 0.99
N GLN A 167 5.91 1.61 2.12
CA GLN A 167 6.33 0.23 2.33
C GLN A 167 5.51 -0.35 3.47
N LEU A 168 4.74 -1.39 3.17
CA LEU A 168 3.78 -2.01 4.06
C LEU A 168 4.05 -3.51 4.09
N SER A 169 3.71 -4.17 5.20
CA SER A 169 3.61 -5.63 5.21
C SER A 169 2.55 -6.07 4.21
N ALA A 170 2.88 -6.93 3.26
CA ALA A 170 1.91 -7.47 2.32
C ALA A 170 0.85 -8.35 3.02
N VAL A 171 1.16 -8.89 4.21
CA VAL A 171 0.24 -9.73 4.96
C VAL A 171 -0.76 -8.90 5.76
N THR A 172 -0.33 -7.78 6.34
CA THR A 172 -1.17 -7.01 7.28
C THR A 172 -1.57 -5.63 6.78
N GLY A 173 -0.89 -5.10 5.76
CA GLY A 173 -1.01 -3.69 5.35
C GLY A 173 -0.39 -2.70 6.32
N GLY A 174 0.18 -3.20 7.42
CA GLY A 174 0.74 -2.40 8.49
C GLY A 174 2.23 -2.13 8.33
N ALA A 175 2.86 -1.58 9.37
CA ALA A 175 4.30 -1.44 9.40
C ALA A 175 5.01 -2.81 9.39
N ILE A 176 6.22 -2.81 8.82
CA ILE A 176 7.06 -4.01 8.66
C ILE A 176 7.86 -4.19 9.95
N PRO A 177 7.79 -5.35 10.62
CA PRO A 177 8.60 -5.61 11.81
C PRO A 177 10.07 -5.74 11.41
N LYS A 178 10.98 -5.25 12.24
CA LYS A 178 12.43 -5.36 11.97
C LYS A 178 12.95 -6.78 12.07
N THR A 179 12.35 -7.58 12.94
CA THR A 179 12.69 -8.98 13.20
C THR A 179 11.41 -9.80 13.34
N ILE A 180 11.47 -11.09 13.04
CA ILE A 180 10.33 -12.00 13.23
C ILE A 180 9.89 -11.97 14.70
N GLY A 181 8.60 -11.72 14.95
CA GLY A 181 8.03 -11.67 16.30
C GLY A 181 8.50 -10.49 17.17
N GLY A 182 9.26 -9.55 16.60
CA GLY A 182 9.74 -8.37 17.32
C GLY A 182 8.65 -7.30 17.52
N THR A 183 8.94 -6.36 18.41
CA THR A 183 8.08 -5.19 18.70
C THR A 183 8.57 -3.90 18.05
N GLU A 184 9.70 -3.95 17.36
CA GLU A 184 10.23 -2.82 16.59
C GLU A 184 9.79 -2.89 15.13
N PHE A 185 9.40 -1.73 14.59
CA PHE A 185 8.90 -1.60 13.23
C PHE A 185 9.65 -0.51 12.47
N TYR A 186 9.77 -0.67 11.16
CA TYR A 186 10.27 0.36 10.26
C TYR A 186 9.22 1.47 10.05
N ASP A 187 9.68 2.64 9.65
CA ASP A 187 8.78 3.69 9.14
C ASP A 187 8.21 3.24 7.79
N SER A 188 6.98 3.67 7.51
CA SER A 188 6.18 3.10 6.42
C SER A 188 6.02 4.06 5.24
N VAL A 189 6.03 5.37 5.50
CA VAL A 189 5.74 6.39 4.48
C VAL A 189 6.83 7.43 4.43
N PHE A 190 7.29 7.73 3.21
CA PHE A 190 8.40 8.63 2.97
C PHE A 190 8.09 9.53 1.79
N VAL A 191 8.44 10.81 1.90
CA VAL A 191 8.42 11.73 0.77
C VAL A 191 9.48 11.29 -0.23
N VAL A 192 9.12 11.22 -1.51
CA VAL A 192 10.05 10.92 -2.60
C VAL A 192 10.60 12.23 -3.16
N ALA A 193 9.71 13.08 -3.66
CA ALA A 193 10.05 14.37 -4.26
C ALA A 193 8.79 15.22 -4.45
N ASP A 194 9.00 16.50 -4.72
CA ASP A 194 8.00 17.40 -5.33
C ASP A 194 7.93 17.17 -6.85
N ALA A 195 7.71 15.92 -7.22
CA ALA A 195 7.37 15.48 -8.55
C ALA A 195 6.49 14.24 -8.46
N LEU A 196 5.64 14.01 -9.46
CA LEU A 196 4.85 12.78 -9.57
C LEU A 196 5.77 11.61 -9.92
N SER A 197 5.44 10.42 -9.42
CA SER A 197 6.23 9.21 -9.64
C SER A 197 5.48 8.19 -10.48
N SER A 198 6.24 7.45 -11.29
CA SER A 198 5.81 6.22 -11.93
C SER A 198 5.52 5.12 -10.91
N ARG A 199 5.03 3.97 -11.41
CA ARG A 199 5.01 2.72 -10.64
C ARG A 199 6.40 2.39 -10.07
N PRO A 200 6.50 1.78 -8.89
CA PRO A 200 7.75 1.24 -8.39
C PRO A 200 8.19 0.03 -9.22
N VAL A 201 9.46 0.01 -9.62
CA VAL A 201 10.12 -1.18 -10.17
C VAL A 201 11.07 -1.73 -9.12
N ILE A 202 10.81 -2.95 -8.65
CA ILE A 202 11.62 -3.59 -7.64
C ILE A 202 12.85 -4.21 -8.31
N VAL A 203 14.05 -3.86 -7.82
CA VAL A 203 15.31 -4.48 -8.20
C VAL A 203 15.98 -5.07 -6.97
N THR A 204 16.38 -6.34 -7.05
CA THR A 204 17.12 -7.01 -5.98
C THR A 204 18.61 -6.78 -6.19
N THR A 205 19.27 -6.18 -5.20
CA THR A 205 20.72 -5.99 -5.19
C THR A 205 21.37 -6.93 -4.17
N ALA A 206 22.71 -6.99 -4.13
CA ALA A 206 23.43 -7.82 -3.16
C ALA A 206 23.15 -7.46 -1.68
N GLY A 207 22.66 -6.25 -1.41
CA GLY A 207 22.31 -5.80 -0.05
C GLY A 207 20.83 -6.01 0.27
N ARG A 208 19.97 -5.20 -0.37
CA ARG A 208 18.52 -5.17 -0.16
C ARG A 208 17.75 -4.91 -1.45
N PRO A 209 16.47 -5.27 -1.54
CA PRO A 209 15.61 -4.83 -2.63
C PRO A 209 15.48 -3.30 -2.61
N ARG A 210 15.42 -2.69 -3.80
CA ARG A 210 15.23 -1.25 -3.98
C ARG A 210 14.06 -1.00 -4.91
N GLY A 211 13.27 0.02 -4.61
CA GLY A 211 12.26 0.56 -5.50
C GLY A 211 12.88 1.64 -6.39
N LEU A 212 12.89 1.41 -7.70
CA LEU A 212 13.25 2.42 -8.70
C LEU A 212 11.99 3.18 -9.12
N LEU A 213 12.08 4.50 -9.10
CA LEU A 213 11.00 5.43 -9.40
C LEU A 213 11.46 6.40 -10.48
N ARG A 214 10.68 6.51 -11.56
CA ARG A 214 10.88 7.56 -12.57
C ARG A 214 9.95 8.72 -12.26
N LEU A 215 10.49 9.92 -12.14
CA LEU A 215 9.74 11.10 -11.76
C LEU A 215 9.34 11.95 -12.98
N SER A 216 8.27 12.74 -12.84
CA SER A 216 7.78 13.66 -13.88
C SER A 216 8.76 14.79 -14.20
N ASP A 217 9.67 15.10 -13.28
CA ASP A 217 10.79 16.05 -13.47
C ASP A 217 11.98 15.45 -14.26
N LYS A 218 11.83 14.22 -14.78
CA LYS A 218 12.84 13.46 -15.53
C LYS A 218 14.03 13.00 -14.69
N THR A 219 13.94 13.01 -13.36
CA THR A 219 14.92 12.36 -12.49
C THR A 219 14.50 10.92 -12.15
N THR A 220 15.41 10.17 -11.55
CA THR A 220 15.16 8.81 -11.08
C THR A 220 15.57 8.71 -9.63
N GLN A 221 14.68 8.20 -8.80
CA GLN A 221 14.94 7.94 -7.39
C GLN A 221 15.08 6.43 -7.17
N SER A 222 15.98 6.06 -6.26
CA SER A 222 16.18 4.67 -5.85
C SER A 222 16.13 4.58 -4.35
N ARG A 223 15.10 3.93 -3.82
CA ARG A 223 14.86 3.82 -2.39
C ARG A 223 15.02 2.38 -1.93
N GLU A 224 15.70 2.17 -0.81
CA GLU A 224 15.75 0.86 -0.18
C GLU A 224 14.37 0.47 0.33
N ILE A 225 14.04 -0.81 0.16
CA ILE A 225 12.81 -1.40 0.69
C ILE A 225 13.19 -2.19 1.93
N ASP A 226 12.57 -1.84 3.04
CA ASP A 226 12.76 -2.58 4.28
C ASP A 226 12.04 -3.93 4.21
N GLU A 227 12.69 -4.95 4.75
CA GLU A 227 12.15 -6.29 4.91
C GLU A 227 12.47 -6.78 6.33
N THR A 228 11.59 -7.64 6.85
CA THR A 228 11.80 -8.28 8.14
C THR A 228 13.09 -9.09 8.11
N ALA A 229 14.03 -8.79 9.01
CA ALA A 229 15.23 -9.59 9.13
C ALA A 229 14.86 -10.99 9.63
N ILE A 230 15.26 -11.99 8.85
CA ILE A 230 15.19 -13.39 9.23
C ILE A 230 16.48 -13.76 9.95
N SER A 231 16.40 -14.22 11.19
CA SER A 231 17.58 -14.61 11.94
C SER A 231 18.19 -15.86 11.31
N THR A 232 19.39 -15.69 10.76
CA THR A 232 20.34 -16.73 10.31
C THR A 232 19.88 -17.71 9.23
N PHE A 233 20.38 -17.53 8.01
CA PHE A 233 20.64 -18.69 7.14
C PHE A 233 21.99 -19.29 7.50
N ARG A 234 22.05 -20.60 7.81
CA ARG A 234 23.29 -21.37 7.70
C ARG A 234 23.47 -21.74 6.24
N ARG A 235 24.46 -21.16 5.58
CA ARG A 235 24.83 -21.51 4.20
C ARG A 235 25.45 -22.91 4.20
N ILE A 236 24.70 -23.91 3.75
CA ILE A 236 25.21 -25.27 3.56
C ILE A 236 25.76 -25.34 2.14
N TYR A 237 27.08 -25.44 2.01
CA TYR A 237 27.72 -25.78 0.75
C TYR A 237 27.84 -27.30 0.66
N MET A 238 27.23 -27.89 -0.37
CA MET A 238 27.53 -29.27 -0.75
C MET A 238 28.55 -29.22 -1.89
N ARG A 239 29.72 -29.83 -1.67
CA ARG A 239 30.66 -30.14 -2.76
C ARG A 239 30.33 -31.55 -3.27
N PRO A 240 30.31 -31.79 -4.60
CA PRO A 240 30.31 -33.15 -5.11
C PRO A 240 31.57 -33.87 -4.62
N LEU A 241 31.41 -35.10 -4.14
CA LEU A 241 32.53 -36.00 -3.97
C LEU A 241 32.91 -36.49 -5.37
N ASN A 242 34.12 -36.12 -5.80
CA ASN A 242 34.78 -36.80 -6.93
C ASN A 242 35.19 -38.20 -6.51
#